data_AF-A0A8H8M137-F1
#
_entry.id   AF-A0A8H8M137-F1
#
_cell.length_a   1.000
_cell.length_b   1.000
_cell.length_c   1.000
_cell.angle_alpha   90.00
_cell.angle_beta   90.00
_cell.angle_gamma   90.00
#
_symmetry.space_group_name_H-M   'P 1'
#
loop_
_entity.id
_entity.type
_entity.pdbx_description
1 polymer ?
#
loop_
_entity_poly.entity_id
_entity_poly.type
_entity_poly.pdbx_seq_one_letter_code
_entity_poly.pdbx_strand_id
1 'polypeptide(L)'
;MPTKHTWISAWFLITAPVIAWDAAYCFLRPRSMVGGDLHWIWSPYKLYADVDHVYGLPSFNKGDGFPNAQSFMNVLETVMNLGYVYFTHVRPSAGAPLLGFAATARPRIKSTAVTMTLSKTVLYWMQDYFCSWCATGHNASTTWLVLFAIPNG
;
A
#
# COMPACT_ATOMS: atom_id res chain seq x y z
N MET A 1 26.56 -17.40 8.62
CA MET A 1 25.08 -17.36 8.56
C MET A 1 24.68 -15.99 8.05
N PRO A 2 23.69 -15.85 7.15
CA PRO A 2 23.21 -14.54 6.72
C PRO A 2 22.74 -13.74 7.94
N THR A 3 23.07 -12.45 7.98
CA THR A 3 22.67 -11.55 9.06
C THR A 3 21.15 -11.49 9.15
N LYS A 4 20.59 -11.90 10.29
CA LYS A 4 19.16 -11.77 10.56
C LYS A 4 18.86 -10.32 10.92
N HIS A 5 18.37 -9.55 9.96
CA HIS A 5 17.89 -8.18 10.22
C HIS A 5 16.51 -8.25 10.87
N THR A 6 16.48 -8.55 12.17
CA THR A 6 15.25 -8.75 12.97
C THR A 6 14.31 -7.55 12.91
N TRP A 7 14.85 -6.32 12.82
CA TRP A 7 14.06 -5.10 12.68
C TRP A 7 13.23 -5.08 11.39
N ILE A 8 13.76 -5.62 10.27
CA ILE A 8 13.04 -5.71 8.99
C ILE A 8 11.86 -6.68 9.13
N SER A 9 12.11 -7.81 9.78
CA SER A 9 11.06 -8.80 10.04
C SER A 9 9.98 -8.25 10.97
N ALA A 10 10.37 -7.52 12.01
CA ALA A 10 9.43 -6.84 12.91
C ALA A 10 8.60 -5.80 12.16
N TRP A 11 9.23 -4.99 11.31
CA TRP A 11 8.53 -4.02 10.46
C TRP A 11 7.48 -4.69 9.58
N PHE A 12 7.82 -5.76 8.86
CA PHE A 12 6.86 -6.48 8.01
C PHE A 12 5.70 -7.10 8.78
N LEU A 13 5.96 -7.61 10.00
CA LEU A 13 4.89 -8.16 10.84
C LEU A 13 3.97 -7.06 11.37
N ILE A 14 4.51 -5.87 11.69
CA ILE A 14 3.73 -4.73 12.18
C ILE A 14 2.93 -4.08 11.05
N THR A 15 3.48 -3.97 9.84
CA THR A 15 2.79 -3.31 8.71
C THR A 15 1.76 -4.22 8.04
N ALA A 16 1.92 -5.54 8.07
CA ALA A 16 0.96 -6.48 7.50
C ALA A 16 -0.50 -6.25 7.93
N PRO A 17 -0.85 -6.11 9.23
CA PRO A 17 -2.23 -5.82 9.64
C PRO A 17 -2.72 -4.45 9.17
N VAL A 18 -1.84 -3.44 9.11
CA VAL A 18 -2.18 -2.10 8.62
C VAL A 18 -2.52 -2.14 7.13
N ILE A 19 -1.72 -2.86 6.34
CA ILE A 19 -1.96 -3.03 4.90
C ILE A 19 -3.22 -3.87 4.65
N ALA A 20 -3.44 -4.92 5.46
CA ALA A 20 -4.66 -5.72 5.37
C ALA A 20 -5.91 -4.89 5.66
N TRP A 21 -5.84 -3.98 6.64
CA TRP A 21 -6.91 -3.06 6.97
C TRP A 21 -7.22 -2.08 5.83
N ASP A 22 -6.19 -1.50 5.22
CA ASP A 22 -6.33 -0.62 4.06
C ASP A 22 -6.88 -1.36 2.82
N ALA A 23 -6.35 -2.54 2.52
CA ALA A 23 -6.86 -3.37 1.43
C ALA A 23 -8.32 -3.78 1.65
N ALA A 24 -8.71 -4.09 2.89
CA ALA A 24 -10.08 -4.39 3.25
C ALA A 24 -11.01 -3.18 3.05
N TYR A 25 -10.54 -1.95 3.35
CA TYR A 25 -11.28 -0.73 3.02
C TYR A 25 -11.62 -0.70 1.53
N CYS A 26 -10.65 -0.96 0.65
CA CYS A 26 -10.85 -0.92 -0.79
C CYS A 26 -11.76 -2.03 -1.32
N PHE A 27 -11.52 -3.28 -0.90
CA PHE A 27 -12.30 -4.42 -1.40
C PHE A 27 -13.72 -4.48 -0.87
N LEU A 28 -14.02 -3.89 0.29
CA LEU A 28 -15.36 -3.86 0.87
C LEU A 28 -16.18 -2.64 0.47
N ARG A 29 -15.70 -1.81 -0.48
CA ARG A 29 -16.52 -0.71 -1.02
C ARG A 29 -17.79 -1.28 -1.69
N PRO A 30 -18.98 -0.71 -1.44
CA PRO A 30 -19.24 0.55 -0.75
C PRO A 30 -19.51 0.41 0.77
N ARG A 31 -19.53 -0.79 1.34
CA ARG A 31 -19.85 -1.03 2.77
C ARG A 31 -18.88 -0.35 3.73
N SER A 32 -17.61 -0.23 3.33
CA SER A 32 -16.55 0.46 4.09
C SER A 32 -16.58 1.99 3.95
N MET A 33 -17.23 2.53 2.91
CA MET A 33 -17.28 3.96 2.62
C MET A 33 -18.33 4.69 3.46
N VAL A 34 -18.25 6.02 3.53
CA VAL A 34 -19.22 6.87 4.22
C VAL A 34 -20.64 6.54 3.74
N GLY A 35 -21.52 6.16 4.67
CA GLY A 35 -22.89 5.71 4.38
C GLY A 35 -23.06 4.19 4.27
N GLY A 36 -21.98 3.42 4.26
CA GLY A 36 -21.98 1.96 4.35
C GLY A 36 -22.13 1.45 5.78
N ASP A 37 -22.62 0.21 5.92
CA ASP A 37 -22.90 -0.44 7.21
C ASP A 37 -21.64 -0.79 8.01
N LEU A 38 -20.49 -0.92 7.34
CA LEU A 38 -19.20 -1.20 7.97
C LEU A 38 -18.31 0.04 8.13
N HIS A 39 -18.79 1.23 7.74
CA HIS A 39 -17.96 2.44 7.76
C HIS A 39 -17.41 2.80 9.14
N TRP A 40 -18.11 2.43 10.21
CA TRP A 40 -17.67 2.69 11.58
C TRP A 40 -16.28 2.10 11.89
N ILE A 41 -15.89 1.03 11.20
CA ILE A 41 -14.56 0.42 11.26
C ILE A 41 -13.52 1.39 10.68
N TRP A 42 -13.80 1.97 9.51
CA TRP A 42 -12.92 2.90 8.79
C TRP A 42 -13.32 4.36 8.95
N SER A 43 -13.89 4.76 10.09
CA SER A 43 -14.34 6.15 10.31
C SER A 43 -13.26 7.22 10.04
N PRO A 44 -11.94 6.99 10.29
CA PRO A 44 -10.91 7.97 9.96
C PRO A 44 -10.75 8.21 8.45
N TYR A 45 -11.10 7.22 7.61
CA TYR A 45 -11.01 7.34 6.16
C TYR A 45 -11.99 8.35 5.58
N LYS A 46 -12.97 8.83 6.36
CA LYS A 46 -13.85 9.91 5.92
C LYS A 46 -13.06 11.15 5.50
N LEU A 47 -12.11 11.60 6.34
CA LEU A 47 -11.27 12.77 6.02
C LEU A 47 -10.40 12.51 4.79
N TYR A 48 -9.82 11.32 4.69
CA TYR A 48 -8.96 10.94 3.56
C TYR A 48 -9.74 10.84 2.26
N ALA A 49 -10.96 10.30 2.28
CA ALA A 49 -11.84 10.19 1.12
C ALA A 49 -12.30 11.56 0.58
N ASP A 50 -12.39 12.57 1.45
CA ASP A 50 -12.73 13.95 1.07
C ASP A 50 -11.53 14.68 0.45
N VAL A 51 -10.31 14.39 0.93
CA VAL A 51 -9.08 14.97 0.38
C VAL A 51 -8.66 14.25 -0.91
N ASP A 52 -8.70 12.94 -0.91
CA ASP A 52 -8.28 12.11 -2.03
C ASP A 52 -9.46 11.28 -2.53
N HIS A 53 -10.03 11.74 -3.65
CA HIS A 53 -11.19 11.08 -4.22
C HIS A 53 -10.93 9.66 -4.72
N VAL A 54 -9.68 9.20 -4.85
CA VAL A 54 -9.35 7.78 -5.09
C VAL A 54 -9.89 6.89 -3.95
N TYR A 55 -9.89 7.40 -2.72
CA TYR A 55 -10.48 6.71 -1.56
C TYR A 55 -11.97 7.03 -1.35
N GLY A 56 -12.53 7.99 -2.10
CA GLY A 56 -13.89 8.48 -1.91
C GLY A 56 -14.95 7.89 -2.85
N LEU A 57 -16.20 8.27 -2.57
CA LEU A 57 -17.36 7.96 -3.40
C LEU A 57 -17.19 8.36 -4.88
N PRO A 58 -16.50 9.47 -5.25
CA PRO A 58 -16.35 9.83 -6.65
C PRO A 58 -15.63 8.77 -7.49
N SER A 59 -14.57 8.14 -6.97
CA SER A 59 -13.86 7.04 -7.67
C SER A 59 -14.75 5.81 -7.80
N PHE A 60 -15.46 5.43 -6.72
CA PHE A 60 -16.39 4.28 -6.75
C PHE A 60 -17.55 4.48 -7.74
N ASN A 61 -18.20 5.65 -7.73
CA ASN A 61 -19.33 5.95 -8.61
C ASN A 61 -18.93 6.00 -10.10
N LYS A 62 -17.67 6.33 -10.39
CA LYS A 62 -17.11 6.30 -11.76
C LYS A 62 -16.69 4.90 -12.20
N GLY A 63 -16.75 3.90 -11.32
CA GLY A 63 -16.26 2.56 -11.61
C GLY A 63 -14.74 2.51 -11.80
N ASP A 64 -14.00 3.39 -11.12
CA ASP A 64 -12.55 3.45 -11.23
C ASP A 64 -11.90 2.25 -10.52
N GLY A 65 -11.21 1.42 -11.31
CA GLY A 65 -10.55 0.21 -10.84
C GLY A 65 -9.20 0.46 -10.17
N PHE A 66 -8.67 1.68 -10.27
CA PHE A 66 -7.34 2.02 -9.77
C PHE A 66 -7.13 1.77 -8.27
N PRO A 67 -8.02 2.18 -7.35
CA PRO A 67 -7.84 1.94 -5.92
C PRO A 67 -7.73 0.44 -5.58
N ASN A 68 -8.59 -0.38 -6.16
CA ASN A 68 -8.60 -1.83 -5.93
C ASN A 68 -7.37 -2.51 -6.55
N ALA A 69 -6.90 -2.06 -7.71
CA ALA A 69 -5.68 -2.55 -8.33
C ALA A 69 -4.44 -2.23 -7.46
N GLN A 70 -4.35 -1.02 -6.91
CA GLN A 70 -3.30 -0.64 -5.96
C GLN A 70 -3.34 -1.51 -4.69
N SER A 71 -4.51 -1.68 -4.09
CA SER A 71 -4.67 -2.53 -2.90
C SER A 71 -4.32 -4.00 -3.17
N PHE A 72 -4.66 -4.54 -4.33
CA PHE A 72 -4.26 -5.90 -4.71
C PHE A 72 -2.73 -6.05 -4.78
N MET A 73 -2.05 -5.07 -5.37
CA MET A 73 -0.58 -5.06 -5.40
C MET A 73 0.02 -4.92 -3.99
N ASN A 74 -0.63 -4.22 -3.06
CA ASN A 74 -0.23 -4.16 -1.65
C ASN A 74 -0.38 -5.50 -0.93
N VAL A 75 -1.43 -6.26 -1.24
CA VAL A 75 -1.59 -7.63 -0.72
C VAL A 75 -0.48 -8.54 -1.21
N LEU A 76 -0.17 -8.54 -2.51
CA LEU A 76 0.92 -9.36 -3.07
C LEU A 76 2.27 -9.03 -2.43
N GLU A 77 2.58 -7.74 -2.28
CA GLU A 77 3.80 -7.29 -1.61
C GLU A 77 3.86 -7.75 -0.15
N THR A 78 2.74 -7.67 0.56
CA THR A 78 2.63 -8.14 1.95
C THR A 78 2.85 -9.65 2.06
N VAL A 79 2.30 -10.44 1.15
CA VAL A 79 2.52 -11.90 1.10
C VAL A 79 4.00 -12.20 0.88
N MET A 80 4.68 -11.48 -0.02
CA MET A 80 6.12 -11.64 -0.24
C MET A 80 6.94 -11.25 1.00
N ASN A 81 6.57 -10.16 1.67
CA ASN A 81 7.22 -9.71 2.92
C ASN A 81 7.05 -10.74 4.05
N LEU A 82 5.86 -11.33 4.21
CA LEU A 82 5.61 -12.39 5.20
C LEU A 82 6.33 -13.70 4.83
N GLY A 83 6.41 -14.03 3.54
CA GLY A 83 7.22 -15.12 3.02
C GLY A 83 8.68 -14.96 3.42
N TYR A 84 9.26 -13.77 3.24
CA TYR A 84 10.61 -13.45 3.71
C TYR A 84 10.78 -13.73 5.21
N VAL A 85 9.84 -13.29 6.05
CA VAL A 85 9.88 -13.53 7.51
C VAL A 85 9.86 -15.04 7.82
N TYR A 86 8.96 -15.78 7.18
CA TYR A 86 8.82 -17.23 7.38
C TYR A 86 10.10 -17.99 7.04
N PHE A 87 10.68 -17.74 5.86
CA PHE A 87 11.90 -18.44 5.45
C PHE A 87 13.16 -17.96 6.18
N THR A 88 13.13 -16.76 6.77
CA THR A 88 14.25 -16.25 7.59
C THR A 88 14.25 -16.88 8.99
N HIS A 89 13.08 -17.07 9.61
CA HIS A 89 12.98 -17.45 11.03
C HIS A 89 12.46 -18.86 11.30
N VAL A 90 11.58 -19.41 10.46
CA VAL A 90 10.92 -20.70 10.71
C VAL A 90 11.56 -21.83 9.93
N ARG A 91 11.74 -21.65 8.62
CA ARG A 91 12.39 -22.63 7.75
C ARG A 91 13.56 -21.99 7.00
N PRO A 92 14.74 -21.87 7.66
CA PRO A 92 15.94 -21.36 7.02
C PRO A 92 16.25 -22.19 5.78
N SER A 93 16.00 -21.63 4.62
CA SER A 93 16.37 -22.25 3.35
C SER A 93 17.37 -21.35 2.64
N ALA A 94 18.28 -21.93 1.85
CA ALA A 94 19.17 -21.15 1.00
C ALA A 94 18.39 -20.32 -0.06
N GLY A 95 17.11 -20.66 -0.28
CA GLY A 95 16.13 -19.91 -1.08
C GLY A 95 15.17 -19.04 -0.25
N ALA A 96 15.40 -18.87 1.05
CA ALA A 96 14.71 -17.86 1.86
C ALA A 96 14.89 -16.45 1.29
N PRO A 97 16.08 -16.13 0.74
CA PRO A 97 16.24 -14.97 -0.08
C PRO A 97 15.43 -15.07 -1.37
N LEU A 98 15.33 -16.20 -2.08
CA LEU A 98 14.59 -16.28 -3.35
C LEU A 98 13.08 -15.99 -3.26
N LEU A 99 12.44 -16.25 -2.12
CA LEU A 99 11.01 -15.91 -1.91
C LEU A 99 10.81 -14.49 -1.33
N GLY A 100 11.84 -13.92 -0.71
CA GLY A 100 11.89 -12.49 -0.34
C GLY A 100 12.58 -11.59 -1.38
N PHE A 101 13.16 -12.18 -2.42
CA PHE A 101 14.06 -11.51 -3.33
C PHE A 101 14.09 -12.19 -4.71
N ALA A 102 14.05 -11.36 -5.73
CA ALA A 102 14.86 -11.56 -6.91
C ALA A 102 16.39 -11.42 -6.64
N ALA A 103 16.93 -11.92 -5.52
CA ALA A 103 18.27 -11.59 -5.05
C ALA A 103 18.75 -12.36 -3.82
N THR A 104 19.70 -13.27 -4.01
CA THR A 104 21.05 -13.00 -3.50
C THR A 104 21.99 -14.00 -4.12
N ALA A 105 22.74 -13.53 -5.12
CA ALA A 105 24.10 -14.00 -5.32
C ALA A 105 25.11 -12.84 -5.40
N ARG A 106 24.72 -11.60 -5.02
CA ARG A 106 25.68 -10.47 -4.93
C ARG A 106 25.15 -9.31 -4.07
N PRO A 107 26.01 -8.61 -3.32
CA PRO A 107 25.65 -7.59 -2.33
C PRO A 107 25.35 -6.21 -2.96
N ARG A 108 24.43 -6.15 -3.94
CA ARG A 108 24.00 -4.87 -4.57
C ARG A 108 22.52 -4.77 -4.91
N ILE A 109 21.67 -5.69 -4.41
CA ILE A 109 20.26 -5.70 -4.79
C ILE A 109 19.45 -5.12 -3.62
N LYS A 110 19.08 -3.84 -3.79
CA LYS A 110 18.07 -3.17 -3.00
C LYS A 110 16.75 -3.95 -3.17
N SER A 111 16.09 -4.24 -2.06
CA SER A 111 14.94 -5.15 -1.94
C SER A 111 13.85 -4.88 -2.98
N THR A 112 13.34 -5.93 -3.64
CA THR A 112 12.27 -5.83 -4.66
C THR A 112 10.98 -5.20 -4.10
N ALA A 113 10.70 -5.42 -2.80
CA ALA A 113 9.61 -4.75 -2.10
C ALA A 113 9.72 -3.22 -2.17
N VAL A 114 10.91 -2.65 -1.94
CA VAL A 114 11.15 -1.19 -2.03
C VAL A 114 10.91 -0.68 -3.45
N THR A 115 11.30 -1.45 -4.47
CA THR A 115 11.02 -1.08 -5.87
C THR A 115 9.53 -1.10 -6.18
N MET A 116 8.79 -2.09 -5.66
CA MET A 116 7.34 -2.19 -5.86
C MET A 116 6.61 -1.05 -5.14
N THR A 117 6.96 -0.75 -3.89
CA THR A 117 6.40 0.39 -3.15
C THR A 117 6.69 1.70 -3.86
N LEU A 118 7.93 1.94 -4.28
CA LEU A 118 8.29 3.14 -5.04
C LEU A 118 7.52 3.25 -6.35
N SER A 119 7.41 2.14 -7.09
CA SER A 119 6.69 2.11 -8.37
C SER A 119 5.20 2.41 -8.19
N LYS A 120 4.58 1.92 -7.11
CA LYS A 120 3.19 2.24 -6.77
C LYS A 120 3.02 3.71 -6.41
N THR A 121 3.91 4.27 -5.59
CA THR A 121 3.90 5.70 -5.25
C THR A 121 3.97 6.55 -6.51
N VAL A 122 4.94 6.28 -7.40
CA VAL A 122 5.06 7.01 -8.67
C VAL A 122 3.79 6.86 -9.51
N LEU A 123 3.25 5.64 -9.60
CA LEU A 123 2.02 5.37 -10.34
C LEU A 123 0.80 6.11 -9.75
N TYR A 124 0.75 6.26 -8.42
CA TYR A 124 -0.29 7.01 -7.71
C TYR A 124 -0.31 8.49 -8.11
N TRP A 125 0.86 9.12 -8.06
CA TRP A 125 1.03 10.52 -8.47
C TRP A 125 0.80 10.71 -9.97
N MET A 126 1.28 9.79 -10.80
CA MET A 126 1.08 9.83 -12.24
C MET A 126 -0.38 9.68 -12.62
N GLN A 127 -1.14 8.80 -11.95
CA GLN A 127 -2.56 8.62 -12.22
C GLN A 127 -3.33 9.93 -12.03
N ASP A 128 -3.08 10.65 -10.93
CA ASP A 128 -3.74 11.93 -10.68
C ASP A 128 -3.27 13.01 -11.68
N TYR A 129 -1.96 13.07 -11.98
CA TYR A 129 -1.42 14.00 -12.98
C TYR A 129 -2.03 13.78 -14.37
N PHE A 130 -2.07 12.55 -14.86
CA PHE A 130 -2.58 12.23 -16.20
C PHE A 130 -4.10 12.35 -16.31
N CYS A 131 -4.85 12.30 -15.21
CA CYS A 131 -6.27 12.62 -15.21
C CYS A 131 -6.57 14.13 -15.00
N SER A 132 -5.55 15.00 -15.09
CA SER A 132 -5.65 16.45 -14.84
C SER A 132 -6.05 16.81 -13.41
N TRP A 133 -5.40 16.17 -12.43
CA TRP A 133 -5.62 16.36 -10.99
C TRP A 133 -7.07 16.08 -10.57
N CYS A 134 -7.68 15.05 -11.16
CA CYS A 134 -9.08 14.72 -10.97
C CYS A 134 -9.41 14.20 -9.56
N ALA A 135 -8.41 13.69 -8.84
CA ALA A 135 -8.60 13.11 -7.51
C ALA A 135 -8.26 14.09 -6.39
N THR A 136 -7.23 14.92 -6.55
CA THR A 136 -6.76 15.81 -5.47
C THR A 136 -6.73 17.29 -5.81
N GLY A 137 -6.98 17.68 -7.06
CA GLY A 137 -6.88 19.06 -7.54
C GLY A 137 -7.90 20.04 -6.94
N HIS A 138 -8.92 19.55 -6.23
CA HIS A 138 -9.91 20.37 -5.54
C HIS A 138 -9.44 20.91 -4.17
N ASN A 139 -8.31 20.40 -3.65
CA ASN A 139 -7.81 20.78 -2.33
C ASN A 139 -7.05 22.11 -2.33
N ALA A 140 -7.09 22.81 -1.19
CA ALA A 140 -6.14 23.87 -0.92
C ALA A 140 -4.70 23.32 -0.91
N SER A 141 -3.72 24.11 -1.37
CA SER A 141 -2.33 23.68 -1.52
C SER A 141 -1.69 23.15 -0.21
N THR A 142 -2.05 23.73 0.94
CA THR A 142 -1.62 23.27 2.27
C THR A 142 -2.24 21.93 2.65
N THR A 143 -3.54 21.74 2.44
CA THR A 143 -4.23 20.47 2.69
C THR A 143 -3.66 19.37 1.80
N TRP A 144 -3.47 19.66 0.52
CA TRP A 144 -2.85 18.75 -0.44
C TRP A 144 -1.43 18.35 -0.01
N LEU A 145 -0.61 19.31 0.42
CA LEU A 145 0.76 19.02 0.85
C LEU A 145 0.80 18.11 2.09
N VAL A 146 0.00 18.44 3.11
CA VAL A 146 0.06 17.77 4.42
C VAL A 146 -0.64 16.42 4.43
N LEU A 147 -1.79 16.29 3.75
CA LEU A 147 -2.63 15.10 3.82
C LEU A 147 -2.48 14.16 2.62
N PHE A 148 -1.91 14.64 1.51
CA PHE A 148 -1.66 13.81 0.32
C PHE A 148 -0.17 13.68 0.02
N ALA A 149 0.57 14.78 -0.17
CA ALA A 149 1.94 14.70 -0.69
C ALA A 149 2.95 14.11 0.31
N ILE A 150 2.95 14.56 1.57
CA ILE A 150 3.87 14.04 2.61
C ILE A 150 3.58 12.58 2.97
N PRO A 151 2.31 12.15 3.20
CA PRO A 151 2.04 10.77 3.57
C PRO A 151 2.30 9.76 2.45
N ASN A 152 2.17 10.18 1.19
CA ASN A 152 2.38 9.32 0.01
C ASN A 152 3.78 9.49 -0.62
N GLY A 153 4.67 10.33 -0.07
CA GLY A 153 5.95 10.73 -0.68
C GLY A 153 7.21 10.22 0.03
#